data_AF-A0A0F6AFW0-F1
#
_entry.id   AF-A0A0F6AFW0-F1
#
_cell.length_a   1.000
_cell.length_b   1.000
_cell.length_c   1.000
_cell.angle_alpha   90.00
_cell.angle_beta   90.00
_cell.angle_gamma   90.00
#
_symmetry.space_group_name_H-M   'P 1'
#
loop_
_entity.id
_entity.type
_entity.pdbx_description
1 polymer ?
#
loop_
_entity_poly.entity_id
_entity_poly.type
_entity_poly.pdbx_seq_one_letter_code
_entity_poly.pdbx_strand_id
1 'polypeptide(L)'
;MLIALTGLNFPAPLVGLIVLFLLLQFNIVSPEKLAPTSQILIKYLPLFFIPVGVGFISYISILTEHILLIGLLLTLLPLILLFCVGKLAAKGKYRD
;
A
#
# COMPACT_ATOMS: atom_id res chain seq x y z
N MET A 1 -7.91 13.60 11.43
CA MET A 1 -7.51 14.73 12.29
C MET A 1 -6.11 15.24 11.97
N LEU A 2 -5.05 14.41 12.04
CA LEU A 2 -3.67 14.83 11.71
C LEU A 2 -3.52 15.40 10.29
N ILE A 3 -3.91 14.65 9.25
CA ILE A 3 -3.83 15.10 7.84
C ILE A 3 -4.67 16.36 7.59
N ALA A 4 -5.85 16.45 8.21
CA ALA A 4 -6.73 17.61 8.09
C ALA A 4 -6.13 18.88 8.70
N LEU A 5 -5.25 18.74 9.69
CA LEU A 5 -4.56 19.85 10.36
C LEU A 5 -3.21 20.20 9.72
N THR A 6 -2.52 19.23 9.10
CA THR A 6 -1.17 19.42 8.53
C THR A 6 -1.16 19.67 7.03
N GLY A 7 -2.27 19.51 6.32
CA GLY A 7 -2.36 19.72 4.87
C GLY A 7 -1.53 18.73 4.03
N LEU A 8 -1.09 17.62 4.64
CA LEU A 8 -0.26 16.61 3.99
C LEU A 8 -1.08 15.74 3.03
N ASN A 9 -0.69 15.68 1.75
CA ASN A 9 -1.35 14.86 0.71
C ASN A 9 -0.98 13.37 0.78
N PHE A 10 -0.99 12.78 1.97
CA PHE A 10 -0.74 11.34 2.15
C PHE A 10 -2.02 10.58 2.50
N PRO A 11 -2.16 9.32 2.06
CA PRO A 11 -3.22 8.45 2.54
C PRO A 11 -3.19 8.33 4.06
N ALA A 12 -4.34 8.44 4.71
CA ALA A 12 -4.45 8.33 6.17
C ALA A 12 -3.82 7.06 6.78
N PRO A 13 -3.96 5.86 6.16
CA PRO A 13 -3.30 4.66 6.67
C PRO A 13 -1.77 4.75 6.68
N LEU A 14 -1.18 5.43 5.68
CA LEU A 14 0.27 5.59 5.56
C LEU A 14 0.82 6.45 6.70
N VAL A 15 0.13 7.54 7.03
CA VAL A 15 0.49 8.40 8.16
C VAL A 15 0.37 7.63 9.49
N GLY A 16 -0.67 6.82 9.66
CA GLY A 16 -0.83 5.97 10.84
C GLY A 16 0.32 4.97 11.02
N LEU A 17 0.78 4.35 9.92
CA LEU A 17 1.92 3.44 9.94
C LEU A 17 3.22 4.15 10.33
N ILE A 18 3.49 5.34 9.77
CA ILE A 18 4.68 6.13 10.10
C ILE A 18 4.65 6.53 11.58
N VAL A 19 3.51 7.01 12.08
CA VAL A 19 3.37 7.39 13.50
C VAL A 19 3.60 6.18 14.41
N LEU A 20 2.97 5.04 14.12
CA LEU A 20 3.17 3.82 14.90
C LEU A 20 4.64 3.38 14.87
N PHE A 21 5.27 3.41 13.70
CA PHE A 21 6.69 3.08 13.54
C PHE A 21 7.59 3.97 14.42
N LEU A 22 7.38 5.28 14.40
CA LEU A 22 8.14 6.22 15.25
C LEU A 22 7.90 5.94 16.74
N LEU A 23 6.66 5.66 17.15
CA LEU A 23 6.33 5.32 18.53
C LEU A 23 7.05 4.05 19.02
N LEU A 24 7.17 3.03 18.16
CA LEU A 24 7.97 1.84 18.46
C LEU A 24 9.48 2.14 18.46
N GLN A 25 9.98 2.92 17.50
CA GLN A 25 11.39 3.28 17.40
C GLN A 25 11.87 4.01 18.67
N PHE A 26 11.05 4.90 19.21
CA PHE A 26 11.35 5.62 20.45
C PHE A 26 10.99 4.85 21.73
N ASN A 27 10.59 3.57 21.62
CA ASN A 27 10.16 2.73 22.74
C ASN A 27 9.05 3.34 23.62
N ILE A 28 8.26 4.28 23.07
CA ILE A 28 7.14 4.90 23.77
C ILE A 28 6.02 3.88 23.99
N VAL A 29 5.89 2.93 23.05
CA VAL A 29 4.90 1.87 23.10
C VAL A 29 5.60 0.52 23.07
N SER A 30 5.26 -0.35 24.03
CA SER A 30 5.81 -1.71 24.10
C SER A 30 5.15 -2.63 23.06
N PRO A 31 5.94 -3.42 22.31
CA PRO A 31 5.39 -4.36 21.34
C PRO A 31 4.56 -5.45 22.00
N GLU A 32 4.87 -5.87 23.23
CA GLU A 32 4.07 -6.89 23.93
C GLU A 32 2.65 -6.41 24.24
N LYS A 33 2.49 -5.13 24.58
CA LYS A 33 1.18 -4.51 24.84
C LYS A 33 0.38 -4.24 23.56
N LEU A 34 1.06 -4.00 22.45
CA LEU A 34 0.43 -3.77 21.14
C LEU A 34 -0.08 -5.06 20.49
N ALA A 35 0.62 -6.17 20.67
CA ALA A 35 0.29 -7.46 20.07
C ALA A 35 -1.17 -7.94 20.24
N PRO A 36 -1.80 -7.87 21.43
CA PRO A 36 -3.20 -8.30 21.58
C PRO A 36 -4.18 -7.39 20.83
N THR A 37 -3.96 -6.07 20.83
CA THR A 37 -4.84 -5.11 20.15
C THR A 37 -4.70 -5.21 18.63
N SER A 38 -3.46 -5.33 18.13
CA SER A 38 -3.21 -5.48 16.70
C SER A 38 -3.78 -6.79 16.15
N GLN A 39 -3.75 -7.88 16.91
CA GLN A 39 -4.37 -9.16 16.53
C GLN A 39 -5.88 -9.03 16.31
N ILE A 40 -6.60 -8.28 17.14
CA ILE A 40 -8.03 -8.03 16.94
C ILE A 40 -8.25 -7.25 15.64
N LEU A 41 -7.47 -6.19 15.42
CA LEU A 41 -7.59 -5.38 14.21
C LEU A 41 -7.28 -6.18 12.94
N ILE A 42 -6.25 -7.03 12.98
CA ILE A 42 -5.88 -7.93 11.87
C ILE A 42 -6.99 -8.97 11.64
N LYS A 43 -7.55 -9.55 12.71
CA LYS A 43 -8.65 -10.51 12.62
C LYS A 43 -9.87 -9.95 11.90
N TYR A 44 -10.18 -8.66 12.11
CA TYR A 44 -11.30 -7.97 11.48
C TYR A 44 -10.90 -7.05 10.32
N LEU A 45 -9.65 -7.12 9.85
CA LEU A 45 -9.15 -6.35 8.71
C LEU A 45 -10.04 -6.48 7.46
N PRO A 46 -10.64 -7.64 7.14
CA PRO A 46 -11.58 -7.76 6.03
C PRO A 46 -12.72 -6.73 6.06
N LEU A 47 -13.20 -6.34 7.24
CA LEU A 47 -14.28 -5.34 7.38
C LEU A 47 -13.87 -3.97 6.82
N PHE A 48 -12.61 -3.59 6.95
CA PHE A 48 -12.09 -2.33 6.40
C PHE A 48 -11.96 -2.36 4.87
N PHE A 49 -11.87 -3.55 4.28
CA PHE A 49 -11.86 -3.73 2.82
C PHE A 49 -13.27 -3.74 2.21
N ILE A 50 -14.32 -4.00 3.00
CA ILE A 50 -15.70 -4.01 2.48
C ILE A 50 -16.09 -2.66 1.85
N PRO A 51 -15.92 -1.48 2.49
CA PRO A 51 -16.26 -0.19 1.89
C PRO A 51 -15.52 0.07 0.56
N VAL A 52 -14.25 -0.33 0.49
CA VAL A 52 -13.44 -0.20 -0.72
C VAL A 52 -13.95 -1.15 -1.81
N GLY A 53 -14.28 -2.39 -1.44
CA GLY A 53 -14.82 -3.40 -2.35
C GLY A 53 -16.18 -3.02 -2.96
N VAL A 54 -17.11 -2.48 -2.16
CA VAL A 54 -18.43 -2.05 -2.68
C VAL A 54 -18.31 -0.84 -3.61
N GLY A 55 -17.36 0.05 -3.37
CA GLY A 55 -17.03 1.11 -4.32
C GLY A 55 -16.56 0.55 -5.66
N PHE A 56 -15.76 -0.51 -5.63
CA PHE A 56 -15.27 -1.20 -6.82
C PHE A 56 -16.39 -1.82 -7.66
N ILE A 57 -17.40 -2.43 -7.01
CA ILE A 57 -18.57 -3.02 -7.66
C ILE A 57 -19.30 -1.98 -8.54
N SER A 58 -19.32 -0.72 -8.12
CA SER A 58 -19.97 0.36 -8.89
C SER A 58 -19.32 0.63 -10.24
N TYR A 59 -18.05 0.25 -10.42
CA TYR A 59 -17.28 0.45 -11.65
C TYR A 59 -17.02 -0.85 -12.43
N ILE A 60 -17.55 -1.98 -11.98
CA ILE A 60 -17.29 -3.28 -12.61
C ILE A 60 -17.64 -3.28 -14.09
N SER A 61 -18.76 -2.67 -14.50
CA SER A 61 -19.17 -2.60 -15.90
C SER A 61 -18.12 -1.92 -16.80
N ILE A 62 -17.59 -0.78 -16.37
CA ILE A 62 -16.54 -0.04 -17.09
C ILE A 62 -15.23 -0.86 -17.10
N LEU A 63 -14.93 -1.53 -15.99
CA LEU A 63 -13.75 -2.38 -15.86
C LEU A 63 -13.80 -3.57 -16.82
N THR A 64 -14.97 -4.20 -16.97
CA THR A 64 -15.16 -5.33 -17.87
C THR A 64 -15.06 -4.93 -19.34
N GLU A 65 -15.49 -3.72 -19.69
CA GLU A 65 -15.36 -3.18 -21.06
C GLU A 65 -13.89 -3.02 -21.47
N HIS A 66 -13.01 -2.67 -20.52
CA HIS A 66 -11.59 -2.45 -20.76
C HIS A 66 -10.68 -3.56 -20.20
N ILE A 67 -11.22 -4.75 -19.91
CA ILE A 67 -10.51 -5.82 -19.20
C ILE A 67 -9.20 -6.24 -19.90
N LEU A 68 -9.19 -6.22 -21.25
CA LEU A 68 -8.01 -6.55 -22.05
C LEU A 68 -6.91 -5.49 -21.90
N LEU A 69 -7.27 -4.21 -21.97
CA LEU A 69 -6.32 -3.10 -21.82
C LEU A 69 -5.77 -3.07 -20.39
N ILE A 70 -6.64 -3.23 -19.39
CA ILE A 70 -6.27 -3.29 -17.98
C ILE A 70 -5.32 -4.46 -17.74
N GLY A 71 -5.64 -5.66 -18.22
CA GLY A 71 -4.79 -6.84 -18.08
C GLY A 71 -3.42 -6.66 -18.73
N LEU A 72 -3.38 -6.06 -19.93
CA LEU A 72 -2.14 -5.74 -20.62
C LEU A 72 -1.30 -4.72 -19.83
N LEU A 73 -1.93 -3.67 -19.29
CA LEU A 73 -1.25 -2.65 -18.51
C LEU A 73 -0.70 -3.23 -17.20
N LEU A 74 -1.48 -4.04 -16.49
CA LEU A 74 -1.07 -4.68 -15.22
C LEU A 74 0.09 -5.66 -15.41
N THR A 75 0.26 -6.22 -16.60
CA THR A 75 1.30 -7.24 -16.87
C THR A 75 2.51 -6.66 -17.57
N LEU A 76 2.32 -5.97 -18.70
CA LEU A 76 3.42 -5.44 -19.49
C LEU A 76 4.14 -4.29 -18.81
N LEU A 77 3.42 -3.36 -18.18
CA LEU A 77 4.05 -2.17 -17.60
C LEU A 77 5.04 -2.55 -16.47
N PRO A 78 4.66 -3.38 -15.47
CA PRO A 78 5.61 -3.83 -14.45
C PRO A 78 6.73 -4.69 -15.02
N LEU A 79 6.45 -5.54 -16.01
CA LEU A 79 7.46 -6.41 -16.63
C LEU A 79 8.54 -5.58 -17.33
N ILE A 80 8.14 -4.57 -18.09
CA ILE A 80 9.06 -3.64 -18.77
C ILE A 80 9.85 -2.84 -17.73
N LEU A 81 9.18 -2.30 -16.71
CA LEU A 81 9.82 -1.59 -15.60
C LEU A 81 10.88 -2.45 -14.92
N LEU A 82 10.52 -3.68 -14.53
CA LEU A 82 11.43 -4.60 -13.86
C LEU A 82 12.62 -4.96 -14.76
N PHE A 83 12.38 -5.20 -16.05
CA PHE A 83 13.46 -5.50 -17.00
C PHE A 83 14.41 -4.31 -17.19
N CYS A 84 13.86 -3.11 -17.30
CA CYS A 84 14.64 -1.89 -17.49
C CYS A 84 15.47 -1.55 -16.25
N VAL A 85 14.83 -1.55 -15.07
CA VAL A 85 15.49 -1.35 -13.77
C VAL A 85 16.54 -2.44 -13.53
N GLY A 86 16.23 -3.69 -13.83
CA GLY A 86 17.16 -4.81 -13.72
C GLY A 86 18.42 -4.61 -14.58
N LYS A 87 18.27 -4.17 -15.83
CA LYS A 87 19.42 -3.86 -16.70
C LYS A 87 20.23 -2.66 -16.23
N LEU A 88 19.58 -1.61 -15.72
CA LEU A 88 20.26 -0.43 -15.17
C LEU A 88 21.05 -0.81 -13.90
N ALA A 89 20.46 -1.59 -13.00
CA ALA A 89 21.13 -2.10 -11.81
C ALA A 89 22.31 -3.02 -12.13
N ALA A 90 22.15 -3.91 -13.12
CA ALA A 90 23.23 -4.79 -13.58
C ALA A 90 24.41 -4.03 -14.21
N LYS A 91 24.13 -2.91 -14.90
CA LYS A 91 25.16 -2.04 -15.48
C LYS A 91 25.90 -1.21 -14.42
N GLY A 92 25.24 -0.89 -13.30
CA GLY A 92 25.86 -0.23 -12.16
C GLY A 92 26.93 -1.08 -11.46
N LYS A 93 26.75 -2.41 -11.44
CA LYS A 93 27.69 -3.36 -10.81
C LYS A 93 29.01 -3.57 -11.57
N TYR A 94 29.16 -3.00 -12.77
CA TYR A 94 30.39 -3.06 -13.59
C TYR A 94 31.28 -1.80 -13.42
N ARG A 95 30.94 -0.91 -12.48
CA ARG A 95 31.69 0.34 -12.20
C ARG A 95 32.37 0.37 -10.83
N ASP A 96 32.37 -0.76 -10.11
CA ASP A 96 33.15 -0.98 -8.88
C ASP A 96 34.31 -1.94 -9.16
#